data_AF-A0A9D1YR19-F1
#
_entry.id   AF-A0A9D1YR19-F1
#
_cell.length_a   1.000
_cell.length_b   1.000
_cell.length_c   1.000
_cell.angle_alpha   90.00
_cell.angle_beta   90.00
_cell.angle_gamma   90.00
#
_symmetry.space_group_name_H-M   'P 1'
#
loop_
_entity.id
_entity.type
_entity.pdbx_description
1 polymer ?
#
loop_
_entity_poly.entity_id
_entity_poly.type
_entity_poly.pdbx_seq_one_letter_code
_entity_poly.pdbx_strand_id
1 'polypeptide(L)'
;MKFRKIAAVLLMAAMTVTTLAGCGASTASAADDKTVTIWAEGSDNVRVQLEQQIENFNATNEEGYVAKLEFITSGTGAQGLTDRIVAAKKAGQTKTDYDLVEVSDASITSYLEQGGEDLFVPIDTEKLSNYDNLTVTASFRNDLLVPYRGTTVLLAYNSEVVTNPPTTAEELYQWIKDNPGRFAYNTPGSGGAGSSFVLTSVYNFMDESALTSTDEANMEQWGPGFELLAELHPYMYQSSGKVVYPNKNQGTLDLLANKEIDMTPAWADMVLSQQKQGTMPESIKLVQIEPAFTGNTVCFGMPSIGAQNDAAYAFMDYMLTPEAQNIALDSMAAIPVIDFGQLDPELTATISDLKIESFRVSAIGDLGSQLNEKWDAEIGTLE
;
A
#
# COMPACT_ATOMS: atom_id res chain seq x y z
N MET A 1 72.04 1.15 -18.50
CA MET A 1 70.75 0.57 -18.93
C MET A 1 70.03 0.01 -17.70
N LYS A 2 68.72 0.25 -17.61
CA LYS A 2 67.94 0.32 -16.37
C LYS A 2 67.87 -0.99 -15.55
N PHE A 3 68.42 -0.90 -14.35
CA PHE A 3 68.08 -1.44 -13.02
C PHE A 3 67.14 -2.67 -12.85
N ARG A 4 67.68 -3.66 -12.13
CA ARG A 4 67.01 -4.68 -11.29
C ARG A 4 67.61 -4.55 -9.88
N LYS A 5 66.81 -4.30 -8.83
CA LYS A 5 66.22 -5.30 -7.88
C LYS A 5 67.34 -6.05 -7.11
N ILE A 6 67.41 -6.17 -5.79
CA ILE A 6 66.45 -6.16 -4.66
C ILE A 6 67.30 -5.97 -3.38
N ALA A 7 66.78 -5.30 -2.35
CA ALA A 7 67.23 -5.52 -0.99
C ALA A 7 66.00 -5.54 -0.07
N ALA A 8 65.77 -6.68 0.55
CA ALA A 8 64.82 -6.88 1.64
C ALA A 8 65.56 -6.64 2.95
N VAL A 9 65.00 -5.83 3.86
CA VAL A 9 65.21 -5.97 5.30
C VAL A 9 63.90 -5.60 6.02
N LEU A 10 63.52 -6.52 6.90
CA LEU A 10 62.34 -6.54 7.73
C LEU A 10 62.49 -5.69 9.00
N LEU A 11 61.33 -5.24 9.49
CA LEU A 11 60.94 -5.01 10.89
C LEU A 11 61.60 -3.85 11.68
N MET A 12 60.81 -2.81 11.92
CA MET A 12 60.51 -2.40 13.30
C MET A 12 59.23 -1.55 13.40
N ALA A 13 58.50 -1.80 14.48
CA ALA A 13 57.15 -1.38 14.78
C ALA A 13 56.97 0.13 14.94
N ALA A 14 55.85 0.65 14.46
CA ALA A 14 55.25 1.88 14.94
C ALA A 14 53.76 1.62 15.17
N MET A 15 53.32 1.70 16.43
CA MET A 15 51.92 1.78 16.80
C MET A 15 51.31 3.03 16.15
N THR A 16 50.45 2.85 15.16
CA THR A 16 49.52 3.88 14.71
C THR A 16 48.22 3.72 15.48
N VAL A 17 47.96 4.67 16.38
CA VAL A 17 46.61 4.97 16.87
C VAL A 17 45.80 5.43 15.66
N THR A 18 44.98 4.55 15.10
CA THR A 18 43.96 4.94 14.14
C THR A 18 42.78 5.49 14.93
N THR A 19 42.60 6.80 14.90
CA THR A 19 41.34 7.46 15.28
C THR A 19 40.25 6.96 14.35
N LEU A 20 39.33 6.12 14.86
CA LEU A 20 38.03 5.91 14.24
C LEU A 20 37.24 7.22 14.32
N ALA A 21 37.35 8.05 13.28
CA ALA A 21 36.31 9.01 12.93
C ALA A 21 35.29 8.25 12.09
N GLY A 22 34.25 7.74 12.74
CA GLY A 22 33.24 6.89 12.12
C GLY A 22 31.99 6.75 12.99
N CYS A 23 31.53 7.86 13.55
CA CYS A 23 30.14 8.01 13.97
C CYS A 23 29.63 9.26 13.29
N GLY A 24 28.82 9.07 12.25
CA GLY A 24 28.00 10.13 11.67
C GLY A 24 26.99 10.55 12.73
N ALA A 25 27.38 11.50 13.58
CA ALA A 25 26.42 12.39 14.19
C ALA A 25 25.86 13.20 13.02
N SER A 26 24.62 12.91 12.64
CA SER A 26 23.80 13.80 11.85
C SER A 26 23.77 15.14 12.58
N THR A 27 24.60 16.08 12.12
CA THR A 27 24.47 17.49 12.47
C THR A 27 23.06 17.89 12.08
N ALA A 28 22.20 18.11 13.08
CA ALA A 28 20.92 18.74 12.90
C ALA A 28 21.16 20.09 12.24
N SER A 29 20.95 20.14 10.92
CA SER A 29 20.63 21.40 10.24
C SER A 29 19.43 21.96 10.99
N ALA A 30 19.40 23.27 11.22
CA ALA A 30 18.17 23.92 11.64
C ALA A 30 17.08 23.44 10.66
N ALA A 31 16.06 22.75 11.20
CA ALA A 31 14.94 22.32 10.39
C ALA A 31 14.36 23.59 9.77
N ASP A 32 14.25 23.60 8.45
CA ASP A 32 13.50 24.65 7.79
C ASP A 32 12.04 24.42 8.19
N ASP A 33 11.50 25.29 9.05
CA ASP A 33 10.13 25.20 9.61
C ASP A 33 9.05 25.22 8.52
N LYS A 34 9.45 25.34 7.25
CA LYS A 34 8.59 25.30 6.08
C LYS A 34 8.65 24.02 5.26
N THR A 35 9.59 23.10 5.52
CA THR A 35 9.70 21.87 4.72
C THR A 35 9.01 20.70 5.40
N VAL A 36 7.93 20.17 4.85
CA VAL A 36 7.29 18.92 5.31
C VAL A 36 7.81 17.72 4.52
N THR A 37 8.16 16.63 5.22
CA THR A 37 8.50 15.36 4.59
C THR A 37 7.33 14.37 4.69
N ILE A 38 6.85 13.94 3.53
CA ILE A 38 5.79 12.95 3.39
C ILE A 38 6.44 11.59 3.18
N TRP A 39 6.14 10.65 4.07
CA TRP A 39 6.54 9.26 3.94
C TRP A 39 5.39 8.43 3.39
N ALA A 40 5.69 7.63 2.37
CA ALA A 40 4.72 6.74 1.74
C ALA A 40 5.37 5.41 1.35
N GLU A 41 4.55 4.36 1.23
CA GLU A 41 4.97 3.08 0.70
C GLU A 41 3.93 2.53 -0.28
N GLY A 42 4.38 1.85 -1.33
CA GLY A 42 3.44 1.31 -2.31
C GLY A 42 4.04 0.98 -3.67
N SER A 43 3.15 0.84 -4.65
CA SER A 43 3.47 0.68 -6.07
C SER A 43 3.81 2.02 -6.73
N ASP A 44 4.35 1.95 -7.94
CA ASP A 44 4.87 3.13 -8.65
C ASP A 44 3.81 4.19 -8.97
N ASN A 45 2.56 3.78 -9.23
CA ASN A 45 1.44 4.70 -9.46
C ASN A 45 1.20 5.63 -8.25
N VAL A 46 1.33 5.12 -7.02
CA VAL A 46 1.22 5.94 -5.80
C VAL A 46 2.36 6.98 -5.72
N ARG A 47 3.59 6.55 -6.03
CA ARG A 47 4.75 7.44 -6.07
C ARG A 47 4.54 8.58 -7.07
N VAL A 48 4.14 8.25 -8.30
CA VAL A 48 3.91 9.23 -9.37
C VAL A 48 2.80 10.20 -9.01
N GLN A 49 1.70 9.71 -8.42
CA GLN A 49 0.59 10.54 -7.96
C GLN A 49 1.03 11.55 -6.88
N LEU A 50 1.73 11.10 -5.85
CA LEU A 50 2.23 11.98 -4.78
C LEU A 50 3.27 12.98 -5.30
N GLU A 51 4.17 12.57 -6.21
CA GLU A 51 5.13 13.48 -6.84
C GLU A 51 4.44 14.63 -7.59
N GLN A 52 3.40 14.34 -8.38
CA GLN A 52 2.64 15.36 -9.11
C GLN A 52 1.88 16.30 -8.18
N GLN A 53 1.27 15.77 -7.13
CA GLN A 53 0.58 16.58 -6.13
C GLN A 53 1.53 17.46 -5.32
N ILE A 54 2.72 16.93 -4.97
CA ILE A 54 3.78 17.68 -4.29
C ILE A 54 4.32 18.78 -5.20
N GLU A 55 4.54 18.51 -6.49
CA GLU A 55 4.95 19.52 -7.46
C GLU A 55 3.92 20.65 -7.55
N ASN A 56 2.63 20.31 -7.68
CA ASN A 56 1.56 21.31 -7.70
C ASN A 56 1.49 22.07 -6.37
N PHE A 57 1.48 21.40 -5.21
CA PHE A 57 1.47 22.05 -3.89
C PHE A 57 2.63 23.04 -3.75
N ASN A 58 3.85 22.63 -4.11
CA ASN A 58 5.04 23.47 -4.03
C ASN A 58 4.98 24.69 -4.96
N ALA A 59 4.23 24.58 -6.06
CA ALA A 59 4.05 25.67 -7.01
C ALA A 59 2.92 26.63 -6.63
N THR A 60 1.89 26.15 -5.91
CA THR A 60 0.62 26.89 -5.71
C THR A 60 0.42 27.37 -4.27
N ASN A 61 1.07 26.78 -3.27
CA ASN A 61 0.85 27.18 -1.88
C ASN A 61 1.38 28.61 -1.62
N GLU A 62 0.52 29.48 -1.08
CA GLU A 62 0.87 30.89 -0.83
C GLU A 62 1.68 31.09 0.46
N GLU A 63 1.76 30.07 1.31
CA GLU A 63 2.41 30.11 2.63
C GLU A 63 3.93 29.87 2.54
N GLY A 64 4.42 29.45 1.38
CA GLY A 64 5.83 29.19 1.09
C GLY A 64 6.35 27.90 1.72
N TYR A 65 5.46 26.95 2.01
CA TYR A 65 5.79 25.59 2.41
C TYR A 65 6.39 24.79 1.25
N VAL A 66 7.19 23.79 1.59
CA VAL A 66 7.81 22.86 0.64
C VAL A 66 7.54 21.44 1.10
N ALA A 67 6.85 20.66 0.29
CA ALA A 67 6.66 19.23 0.46
C ALA A 67 7.77 18.44 -0.24
N LYS A 68 8.21 17.34 0.39
CA LYS A 68 9.14 16.36 -0.16
C LYS A 68 8.60 14.96 0.07
N LEU A 69 8.90 14.04 -0.85
CA LEU A 69 8.50 12.64 -0.75
C LEU A 69 9.70 11.75 -0.37
N GLU A 70 9.53 10.95 0.67
CA GLU A 70 10.35 9.77 0.95
C GLU A 70 9.49 8.52 0.70
N PHE A 71 9.88 7.70 -0.28
CA PHE A 71 9.04 6.61 -0.78
C PHE A 71 9.71 5.24 -0.64
N ILE A 72 8.98 4.28 -0.08
CA ILE A 72 9.40 2.88 0.02
C ILE A 72 8.63 2.04 -1.01
N THR A 73 9.32 1.58 -2.04
CA THR A 73 8.68 0.68 -3.03
C THR A 73 8.33 -0.67 -2.42
N SER A 74 7.09 -1.11 -2.62
CA SER A 74 6.57 -2.38 -2.10
C SER A 74 7.35 -3.60 -2.63
N GLY A 75 7.44 -4.65 -1.80
CA GLY A 75 8.08 -5.92 -2.15
C GLY A 75 9.59 -5.83 -2.46
N THR A 76 10.28 -4.81 -1.96
CA THR A 76 11.75 -4.67 -2.09
C THR A 76 12.53 -5.38 -0.97
N GLY A 77 11.84 -5.92 0.04
CA GLY A 77 12.46 -6.45 1.26
C GLY A 77 13.05 -5.36 2.16
N ALA A 78 12.86 -4.09 1.83
CA ALA A 78 13.17 -2.99 2.72
C ALA A 78 12.26 -3.05 3.96
N GLN A 79 12.77 -2.58 5.09
CA GLN A 79 11.96 -2.40 6.29
C GLN A 79 10.79 -1.46 5.99
N GLY A 80 9.58 -1.89 6.32
CA GLY A 80 8.34 -1.15 6.09
C GLY A 80 8.21 0.08 6.98
N LEU A 81 7.29 0.97 6.64
CA LEU A 81 7.17 2.26 7.31
C LEU A 81 6.74 2.14 8.79
N THR A 82 5.87 1.18 9.11
CA THR A 82 5.46 0.86 10.49
C THR A 82 6.66 0.59 11.39
N ASP A 83 7.51 -0.36 11.00
CA ASP A 83 8.66 -0.75 11.81
C ASP A 83 9.65 0.40 11.98
N ARG A 84 9.86 1.22 10.95
CA ARG A 84 10.79 2.37 11.00
C ARG A 84 10.33 3.41 12.01
N ILE A 85 9.06 3.80 11.95
CA ILE A 85 8.48 4.84 12.81
C ILE A 85 8.38 4.32 14.26
N VAL A 86 7.91 3.09 14.45
CA VAL A 86 7.85 2.44 15.76
C VAL A 86 9.25 2.34 16.38
N ALA A 87 10.27 1.93 15.60
CA ALA A 87 11.65 1.86 16.08
C ALA A 87 12.20 3.25 16.46
N ALA A 88 11.95 4.28 15.64
CA ALA A 88 12.37 5.65 15.93
C ALA A 88 11.72 6.18 17.23
N LYS A 89 10.40 5.95 17.41
CA LYS A 89 9.68 6.29 18.65
C LYS A 89 10.25 5.56 19.85
N LYS A 90 10.44 4.24 19.77
CA LYS A 90 11.00 3.41 20.85
C LYS A 90 12.45 3.80 21.21
N ALA A 91 13.20 4.31 20.24
CA ALA A 91 14.54 4.86 20.46
C ALA A 91 14.54 6.26 21.09
N GLY A 92 13.38 6.85 21.36
CA GLY A 92 13.24 8.18 21.95
C GLY A 92 13.61 9.32 20.99
N GLN A 93 13.56 9.07 19.68
CA GLN A 93 13.80 10.12 18.69
C GLN A 93 12.65 11.14 18.72
N THR A 94 12.99 12.40 18.50
CA THR A 94 12.04 13.53 18.43
C THR A 94 12.52 14.48 17.35
N LYS A 95 11.60 15.24 16.74
CA LYS A 95 11.91 16.17 15.65
C LYS A 95 12.59 15.48 14.45
N THR A 96 12.08 14.30 14.12
CA THR A 96 12.43 13.53 12.93
C THR A 96 11.79 14.13 11.68
N ASP A 97 12.14 13.59 10.52
CA ASP A 97 11.51 13.87 9.23
C ASP A 97 10.28 12.98 8.96
N TYR A 98 9.77 12.23 9.95
CA TYR A 98 8.46 11.59 9.87
C TYR A 98 7.37 12.61 10.19
N ASP A 99 7.25 13.66 9.36
CA ASP A 99 6.31 14.76 9.58
C ASP A 99 4.87 14.35 9.22
N LEU A 100 4.71 13.71 8.05
CA LEU A 100 3.43 13.22 7.56
C LEU A 100 3.61 11.83 6.96
N VAL A 101 2.69 10.93 7.23
CA VAL A 101 2.77 9.52 6.80
C VAL A 101 1.49 9.13 6.09
N GLU A 102 1.63 8.61 4.88
CA GLU A 102 0.55 7.88 4.21
C GLU A 102 0.32 6.54 4.94
N VAL A 103 -0.91 6.34 5.39
CA VAL A 103 -1.32 5.14 6.13
C VAL A 103 -2.78 4.82 5.77
N SER A 104 -3.10 3.54 5.62
CA SER A 104 -4.51 3.15 5.48
C SER A 104 -5.21 3.17 6.84
N ASP A 105 -6.53 3.42 6.84
CA ASP A 105 -7.35 3.28 8.05
C ASP A 105 -7.34 1.85 8.63
N ALA A 106 -6.99 0.82 7.84
CA ALA A 106 -6.70 -0.51 8.35
C ALA A 106 -5.40 -0.56 9.18
N SER A 107 -4.33 -0.03 8.58
CA SER A 107 -2.96 -0.23 9.07
C SER A 107 -2.64 0.58 10.32
N ILE A 108 -3.37 1.67 10.58
CA ILE A 108 -3.16 2.52 11.76
C ILE A 108 -3.22 1.71 13.07
N THR A 109 -4.03 0.66 13.12
CA THR A 109 -4.12 -0.20 14.31
C THR A 109 -2.79 -0.88 14.61
N SER A 110 -2.10 -1.42 13.59
CA SER A 110 -0.78 -2.05 13.76
C SER A 110 0.27 -1.06 14.27
N TYR A 111 0.25 0.18 13.75
CA TYR A 111 1.12 1.25 14.26
C TYR A 111 0.92 1.51 15.76
N LEU A 112 -0.33 1.60 16.20
CA LEU A 112 -0.68 1.92 17.59
C LEU A 112 -0.42 0.73 18.54
N GLU A 113 -0.72 -0.49 18.12
CA GLU A 113 -0.42 -1.72 18.89
C GLU A 113 1.08 -1.85 19.13
N GLN A 114 1.90 -1.57 18.12
CA GLN A 114 3.34 -1.72 18.22
C GLN A 114 4.05 -0.52 18.85
N GLY A 115 3.59 0.70 18.60
CA GLY A 115 4.27 1.95 18.97
C GLY A 115 3.61 2.76 20.09
N GLY A 116 2.41 2.40 20.52
CA GLY A 116 1.63 3.06 21.56
C GLY A 116 0.58 4.03 21.02
N GLU A 117 -0.44 4.30 21.85
CA GLU A 117 -1.57 5.20 21.55
C GLU A 117 -1.14 6.65 21.25
N ASP A 118 0.02 7.07 21.74
CA ASP A 118 0.60 8.39 21.52
C ASP A 118 1.54 8.44 20.30
N LEU A 119 1.58 7.39 19.46
CA LEU A 119 2.45 7.36 18.29
C LEU A 119 2.06 8.42 17.26
N PHE A 120 0.77 8.75 17.14
CA PHE A 120 0.25 9.78 16.25
C PHE A 120 -0.34 10.94 17.06
N VAL A 121 -0.26 12.14 16.48
CA VAL A 121 -0.87 13.35 17.04
C VAL A 121 -2.33 13.44 16.57
N PRO A 122 -3.29 13.73 17.47
CA PRO A 122 -4.66 14.01 17.06
C PRO A 122 -4.75 15.16 16.06
N ILE A 123 -5.60 14.99 15.05
CA ILE A 123 -5.84 15.98 14.00
C ILE A 123 -6.84 17.02 14.50
N ASP A 124 -6.44 18.27 14.45
CA ASP A 124 -7.30 19.43 14.65
C ASP A 124 -7.95 19.82 13.32
N THR A 125 -9.16 19.32 13.08
CA THR A 125 -9.88 19.52 11.82
C THR A 125 -10.25 20.99 11.59
N GLU A 126 -10.26 21.84 12.64
CA GLU A 126 -10.52 23.28 12.49
C GLU A 126 -9.40 23.99 11.71
N LYS A 127 -8.21 23.38 11.60
CA LYS A 127 -7.10 23.86 10.78
C LYS A 127 -7.19 23.46 9.31
N LEU A 128 -8.13 22.59 8.95
CA LEU A 128 -8.31 22.06 7.61
C LEU A 128 -9.54 22.69 6.97
N SER A 129 -9.34 23.79 6.25
CA SER A 129 -10.43 24.57 5.64
C SER A 129 -11.27 23.78 4.64
N ASN A 130 -10.69 22.74 4.02
CA ASN A 130 -11.33 21.86 3.05
C ASN A 130 -11.88 20.56 3.69
N TYR A 131 -11.76 20.38 5.01
CA TYR A 131 -12.21 19.15 5.67
C TYR A 131 -13.71 18.90 5.52
N ASP A 132 -14.51 19.98 5.51
CA ASP A 132 -15.97 19.89 5.30
C ASP A 132 -16.36 19.41 3.89
N ASN A 133 -15.41 19.34 2.94
CA ASN A 133 -15.66 18.77 1.61
C ASN A 133 -15.63 17.24 1.61
N LEU A 134 -15.16 16.60 2.69
CA LEU A 134 -15.06 15.15 2.77
C LEU A 134 -16.44 14.49 2.73
N THR A 135 -16.60 13.56 1.81
CA THR A 135 -17.77 12.68 1.68
C THR A 135 -17.50 11.29 2.24
N VAL A 136 -16.22 10.97 2.47
CA VAL A 136 -15.74 9.70 3.03
C VAL A 136 -14.81 10.00 4.21
N THR A 137 -15.06 9.36 5.36
CA THR A 137 -14.23 9.45 6.56
C THR A 137 -13.39 8.18 6.74
N ALA A 138 -12.32 8.26 7.53
CA ALA A 138 -11.59 7.06 7.92
C ALA A 138 -12.49 6.14 8.77
N SER A 139 -12.44 4.84 8.51
CA SER A 139 -13.29 3.86 9.22
C SER A 139 -12.81 3.61 10.65
N PHE A 140 -11.51 3.83 10.89
CA PHE A 140 -10.85 3.66 12.18
C PHE A 140 -9.99 4.88 12.48
N ARG A 141 -9.95 5.29 13.75
CA ARG A 141 -9.11 6.39 14.24
C ARG A 141 -9.23 7.67 13.40
N ASN A 142 -10.46 8.06 13.07
CA ASN A 142 -10.74 9.34 12.39
C ASN A 142 -10.30 10.57 13.19
N ASP A 143 -9.96 10.40 14.48
CA ASP A 143 -9.29 11.40 15.31
C ASP A 143 -7.81 11.62 14.96
N LEU A 144 -7.17 10.65 14.30
CA LEU A 144 -5.74 10.65 13.96
C LEU A 144 -5.46 10.79 12.47
N LEU A 145 -6.48 10.65 11.62
CA LEU A 145 -6.32 10.44 10.19
C LEU A 145 -7.16 11.43 9.37
N VAL A 146 -6.58 11.88 8.26
CA VAL A 146 -7.29 12.61 7.22
C VAL A 146 -7.30 11.76 5.95
N PRO A 147 -8.46 11.21 5.51
CA PRO A 147 -8.53 10.45 4.28
C PRO A 147 -8.29 11.36 3.07
N TYR A 148 -7.59 10.86 2.06
CA TYR A 148 -7.36 11.61 0.81
C TYR A 148 -7.70 10.79 -0.44
N ARG A 149 -7.81 9.47 -0.36
CA ARG A 149 -8.34 8.62 -1.43
C ARG A 149 -8.93 7.32 -0.88
N GLY A 150 -9.89 6.74 -1.59
CA GLY A 150 -10.26 5.35 -1.44
C GLY A 150 -9.38 4.44 -2.31
N THR A 151 -9.24 3.19 -1.90
CA THR A 151 -8.63 2.13 -2.71
C THR A 151 -9.37 0.82 -2.51
N THR A 152 -9.44 -0.01 -3.55
CA THR A 152 -10.11 -1.31 -3.48
C THR A 152 -9.47 -2.33 -4.43
N VAL A 153 -9.54 -3.60 -4.03
CA VAL A 153 -9.20 -4.74 -4.88
C VAL A 153 -10.46 -5.23 -5.59
N LEU A 154 -10.34 -5.55 -6.87
CA LEU A 154 -11.40 -6.12 -7.70
C LEU A 154 -10.85 -7.32 -8.46
N LEU A 155 -11.73 -8.06 -9.14
CA LEU A 155 -11.28 -9.00 -10.14
C LEU A 155 -10.99 -8.26 -11.45
N ALA A 156 -9.74 -8.28 -11.88
CA ALA A 156 -9.37 -7.95 -13.24
C ALA A 156 -9.50 -9.22 -14.10
N TYR A 157 -10.18 -9.11 -15.24
CA TYR A 157 -10.42 -10.25 -16.13
C TYR A 157 -10.33 -9.88 -17.60
N ASN A 158 -9.91 -10.84 -18.44
CA ASN A 158 -9.90 -10.70 -19.88
C ASN A 158 -11.28 -10.96 -20.48
N SER A 159 -11.99 -9.90 -20.87
CA SER A 159 -13.35 -9.97 -21.43
C SER A 159 -13.45 -10.65 -22.80
N GLU A 160 -12.33 -10.86 -23.50
CA GLU A 160 -12.31 -11.67 -24.74
C GLU A 160 -12.56 -13.16 -24.47
N VAL A 161 -12.28 -13.63 -23.25
CA VAL A 161 -12.36 -15.04 -22.85
C VAL A 161 -13.43 -15.25 -21.80
N VAL A 162 -13.49 -14.40 -20.78
CA VAL A 162 -14.44 -14.50 -19.68
C VAL A 162 -15.63 -13.59 -19.96
N THR A 163 -16.67 -14.15 -20.58
CA THR A 163 -17.88 -13.39 -20.93
C THR A 163 -18.86 -13.23 -19.76
N ASN A 164 -18.81 -14.14 -18.79
CA ASN A 164 -19.63 -14.10 -17.57
C ASN A 164 -18.67 -14.22 -16.37
N PRO A 165 -18.04 -13.12 -15.93
CA PRO A 165 -17.12 -13.18 -14.81
C PRO A 165 -17.89 -13.47 -13.51
N PRO A 166 -17.26 -14.13 -12.52
CA PRO A 166 -17.89 -14.45 -11.25
C PRO A 166 -18.25 -13.16 -10.50
N THR A 167 -19.37 -13.20 -9.80
CA THR A 167 -19.91 -12.10 -8.99
C THR A 167 -20.03 -12.46 -7.51
N THR A 168 -19.75 -13.71 -7.14
CA THR A 168 -19.60 -14.13 -5.74
C THR A 168 -18.27 -14.84 -5.50
N ALA A 169 -17.87 -14.94 -4.24
CA ALA A 169 -16.70 -15.72 -3.86
C ALA A 169 -16.84 -17.20 -4.27
N GLU A 170 -18.01 -17.83 -4.10
CA GLU A 170 -18.18 -19.24 -4.51
C GLU A 170 -18.10 -19.40 -6.03
N GLU A 171 -18.69 -18.48 -6.80
CA GLU A 171 -18.57 -18.48 -8.26
C GLU A 171 -17.11 -18.35 -8.69
N LEU A 172 -16.32 -17.50 -8.01
CA LEU A 172 -14.90 -17.36 -8.27
C LEU A 172 -14.13 -18.66 -7.98
N TYR A 173 -14.37 -19.29 -6.83
CA TYR A 173 -13.71 -20.55 -6.46
C TYR A 173 -14.05 -21.68 -7.43
N GLN A 174 -15.29 -21.74 -7.91
CA GLN A 174 -15.70 -22.68 -8.94
C GLN A 174 -15.05 -22.35 -10.28
N TRP A 175 -15.02 -21.08 -10.68
CA TRP A 175 -14.37 -20.64 -11.92
C TRP A 175 -12.89 -21.02 -11.95
N ILE A 176 -12.18 -20.87 -10.83
CA ILE A 176 -10.78 -21.30 -10.67
C ILE A 176 -10.65 -22.81 -10.96
N LYS A 177 -11.52 -23.64 -10.37
CA LYS A 177 -11.50 -25.11 -10.54
C LYS A 177 -11.80 -25.52 -11.98
N ASP A 178 -12.72 -24.81 -12.63
CA ASP A 178 -13.14 -25.09 -14.01
C ASP A 178 -12.13 -24.61 -15.05
N ASN A 179 -11.23 -23.68 -14.69
CA ASN A 179 -10.25 -23.06 -15.58
C ASN A 179 -8.81 -23.20 -15.02
N PRO A 180 -8.28 -24.44 -14.89
CA PRO A 180 -6.98 -24.68 -14.30
C PRO A 180 -5.86 -23.90 -15.02
N GLY A 181 -5.03 -23.22 -14.24
CA GLY A 181 -3.90 -22.43 -14.73
C GLY A 181 -4.27 -21.04 -15.25
N ARG A 182 -5.56 -20.65 -15.27
CA ARG A 182 -6.04 -19.37 -15.81
C ARG A 182 -6.33 -18.31 -14.74
N PHE A 183 -6.10 -18.63 -13.48
CA PHE A 183 -6.14 -17.70 -12.36
C PHE A 183 -4.77 -17.60 -11.68
N ALA A 184 -4.38 -16.40 -11.26
CA ALA A 184 -3.24 -16.22 -10.36
C ALA A 184 -3.55 -15.15 -9.32
N TYR A 185 -2.91 -15.21 -8.16
CA TYR A 185 -2.75 -14.10 -7.23
C TYR A 185 -1.29 -14.04 -6.79
N ASN A 186 -0.81 -12.85 -6.41
CA ASN A 186 0.58 -12.68 -6.00
C ASN A 186 0.82 -13.23 -4.58
N THR A 187 2.06 -13.58 -4.23
CA THR A 187 2.43 -13.90 -2.83
C THR A 187 1.92 -12.79 -1.90
N PRO A 188 1.08 -13.09 -0.89
CA PRO A 188 0.43 -12.08 -0.04
C PRO A 188 1.39 -11.07 0.59
N GLY A 189 2.50 -11.54 1.17
CA GLY A 189 3.51 -10.67 1.79
C GLY A 189 4.27 -9.76 0.82
N SER A 190 4.12 -9.96 -0.50
CA SER A 190 4.78 -9.15 -1.52
C SER A 190 3.88 -8.09 -2.18
N GLY A 191 2.56 -8.14 -1.96
CA GLY A 191 1.62 -7.22 -2.61
C GLY A 191 0.17 -7.37 -2.11
N GLY A 192 -0.50 -6.24 -1.94
CA GLY A 192 -1.82 -6.18 -1.31
C GLY A 192 -2.97 -6.87 -2.04
N ALA A 193 -2.91 -7.06 -3.37
CA ALA A 193 -4.02 -7.67 -4.10
C ALA A 193 -4.17 -9.16 -3.76
N GLY A 194 -3.06 -9.90 -3.74
CA GLY A 194 -3.01 -11.28 -3.26
C GLY A 194 -3.32 -11.42 -1.77
N SER A 195 -2.85 -10.48 -0.94
CA SER A 195 -3.21 -10.44 0.48
C SER A 195 -4.71 -10.25 0.70
N SER A 196 -5.34 -9.36 -0.07
CA SER A 196 -6.79 -9.14 -0.02
C SER A 196 -7.59 -10.38 -0.45
N PHE A 197 -7.14 -11.09 -1.48
CA PHE A 197 -7.75 -12.37 -1.88
C PHE A 197 -7.67 -13.43 -0.79
N VAL A 198 -6.50 -13.58 -0.15
CA VAL A 198 -6.28 -14.54 0.94
C VAL A 198 -7.11 -14.17 2.16
N LEU A 199 -7.06 -12.91 2.60
CA LEU A 199 -7.87 -12.40 3.71
C LEU A 199 -9.35 -12.65 3.46
N THR A 200 -9.87 -12.25 2.29
CA THR A 200 -11.27 -12.46 1.92
C THR A 200 -11.63 -13.93 1.96
N SER A 201 -10.80 -14.81 1.39
CA SER A 201 -11.07 -16.24 1.34
C SER A 201 -11.06 -16.91 2.71
N VAL A 202 -10.24 -16.41 3.64
CA VAL A 202 -10.20 -16.92 5.01
C VAL A 202 -11.36 -16.38 5.85
N TYR A 203 -11.59 -15.06 5.79
CA TYR A 203 -12.60 -14.39 6.61
C TYR A 203 -14.04 -14.61 6.11
N ASN A 204 -14.25 -15.15 4.91
CA ASN A 204 -15.56 -15.61 4.46
C ASN A 204 -16.13 -16.77 5.29
N PHE A 205 -15.30 -17.47 6.06
CA PHE A 205 -15.73 -18.54 6.98
C PHE A 205 -15.96 -18.05 8.42
N MET A 206 -15.81 -16.75 8.67
CA MET A 206 -15.86 -16.15 9.99
C MET A 206 -17.02 -15.15 10.06
N ASP A 207 -17.39 -14.75 11.29
CA ASP A 207 -18.31 -13.63 11.47
C ASP A 207 -17.69 -12.33 10.93
N GLU A 208 -18.51 -11.47 10.32
CA GLU A 208 -18.04 -10.23 9.70
C GLU A 208 -17.31 -9.31 10.69
N SER A 209 -17.68 -9.34 11.98
CA SER A 209 -17.02 -8.56 13.04
C SER A 209 -15.54 -8.92 13.23
N ALA A 210 -15.10 -10.09 12.75
CA ALA A 210 -13.68 -10.47 12.81
C ALA A 210 -12.80 -9.56 11.95
N LEU A 211 -13.32 -8.97 10.88
CA LEU A 211 -12.58 -8.06 9.99
C LEU A 211 -12.14 -6.77 10.68
N THR A 212 -12.72 -6.47 11.84
CA THR A 212 -12.45 -5.25 12.60
C THR A 212 -12.01 -5.58 14.02
N SER A 213 -11.45 -6.78 14.21
CA SER A 213 -10.98 -7.30 15.49
C SER A 213 -9.51 -7.70 15.39
N THR A 214 -8.71 -7.25 16.36
CA THR A 214 -7.30 -7.62 16.49
C THR A 214 -7.05 -8.75 17.49
N ASP A 215 -8.12 -9.38 17.98
CA ASP A 215 -8.01 -10.51 18.92
C ASP A 215 -7.34 -11.71 18.25
N GLU A 216 -6.19 -12.12 18.77
CA GLU A 216 -5.44 -13.29 18.30
C GLU A 216 -6.26 -14.59 18.35
N ALA A 217 -7.31 -14.67 19.17
CA ALA A 217 -8.23 -15.81 19.17
C ALA A 217 -8.91 -16.02 17.79
N ASN A 218 -9.00 -14.99 16.95
CA ASN A 218 -9.49 -15.11 15.58
C ASN A 218 -8.66 -16.09 14.73
N MET A 219 -7.37 -16.26 15.02
CA MET A 219 -6.49 -17.16 14.28
C MET A 219 -6.91 -18.63 14.37
N GLU A 220 -7.57 -19.03 15.48
CA GLU A 220 -8.08 -20.39 15.68
C GLU A 220 -9.18 -20.75 14.66
N GLN A 221 -9.81 -19.74 14.05
CA GLN A 221 -10.91 -19.91 13.09
C GLN A 221 -10.43 -19.93 11.62
N TRP A 222 -9.14 -19.71 11.34
CA TRP A 222 -8.63 -19.63 9.97
C TRP A 222 -8.61 -20.97 9.22
N GLY A 223 -8.74 -22.11 9.92
CA GLY A 223 -8.63 -23.46 9.36
C GLY A 223 -9.42 -23.69 8.06
N PRO A 224 -10.75 -23.47 8.04
CA PRO A 224 -11.56 -23.67 6.83
C PRO A 224 -11.10 -22.83 5.63
N GLY A 225 -10.64 -21.60 5.88
CA GLY A 225 -10.07 -20.73 4.85
C GLY A 225 -8.80 -21.28 4.23
N PHE A 226 -7.89 -21.81 5.06
CA PHE A 226 -6.66 -22.44 4.58
C PHE A 226 -6.91 -23.76 3.86
N GLU A 227 -7.90 -24.55 4.30
CA GLU A 227 -8.35 -25.75 3.59
C GLU A 227 -8.85 -25.40 2.17
N LEU A 228 -9.64 -24.33 2.04
CA LEU A 228 -10.06 -23.81 0.73
C LEU A 228 -8.85 -23.39 -0.13
N LEU A 229 -7.91 -22.62 0.42
CA LEU A 229 -6.73 -22.17 -0.33
C LEU A 229 -5.87 -23.36 -0.82
N ALA A 230 -5.73 -24.40 0.00
CA ALA A 230 -5.05 -25.64 -0.37
C ALA A 230 -5.84 -26.42 -1.44
N GLU A 231 -7.18 -26.42 -1.38
CA GLU A 231 -8.03 -27.03 -2.41
C GLU A 231 -7.89 -26.31 -3.77
N LEU A 232 -7.75 -24.98 -3.77
CA LEU A 232 -7.60 -24.17 -4.97
C LEU A 232 -6.17 -24.22 -5.56
N HIS A 233 -5.16 -24.49 -4.74
CA HIS A 233 -3.75 -24.53 -5.12
C HIS A 233 -3.47 -25.24 -6.47
N PRO A 234 -3.89 -26.51 -6.70
CA PRO A 234 -3.56 -27.22 -7.95
C PRO A 234 -4.14 -26.59 -9.22
N TYR A 235 -5.13 -25.69 -9.10
CA TYR A 235 -5.78 -24.99 -10.21
C TYR A 235 -5.20 -23.61 -10.50
N MET A 236 -4.27 -23.12 -9.67
CA MET A 236 -3.58 -21.85 -9.88
C MET A 236 -2.69 -21.87 -11.11
N TYR A 237 -2.27 -20.68 -11.58
CA TYR A 237 -1.27 -20.52 -12.63
C TYR A 237 -0.06 -21.41 -12.40
N GLN A 238 0.37 -22.08 -13.47
CA GLN A 238 1.50 -22.97 -13.44
C GLN A 238 2.57 -22.51 -14.41
N SER A 239 3.83 -22.54 -13.96
CA SER A 239 4.98 -22.40 -14.83
C SER A 239 5.81 -23.68 -14.76
N SER A 240 6.11 -24.27 -15.91
CA SER A 240 6.86 -25.54 -16.01
C SER A 240 6.23 -26.69 -15.20
N GLY A 241 4.90 -26.74 -15.15
CA GLY A 241 4.15 -27.81 -14.49
C GLY A 241 4.11 -27.72 -12.96
N LYS A 242 4.47 -26.56 -12.39
CA LYS A 242 4.36 -26.27 -10.95
C LYS A 242 3.56 -25.01 -10.74
N VAL A 243 2.77 -24.97 -9.66
CA VAL A 243 2.07 -23.76 -9.25
C VAL A 243 3.09 -22.66 -8.94
N VAL A 244 2.83 -21.45 -9.44
CA VAL A 244 3.66 -20.28 -9.17
C VAL A 244 2.75 -19.13 -8.75
N TYR A 245 3.03 -18.59 -7.57
CA TYR A 245 2.45 -17.33 -7.11
C TYR A 245 3.40 -16.20 -7.52
N PRO A 246 3.00 -15.30 -8.45
CA PRO A 246 3.88 -14.22 -8.88
C PRO A 246 4.25 -13.29 -7.74
N ASN A 247 5.43 -12.66 -7.83
CA ASN A 247 5.87 -11.67 -6.86
C ASN A 247 5.28 -10.30 -7.18
N LYS A 248 4.75 -9.61 -6.16
CA LYS A 248 4.07 -8.29 -6.25
C LYS A 248 2.81 -8.28 -7.12
N ASN A 249 1.98 -7.26 -6.95
CA ASN A 249 0.80 -7.05 -7.78
C ASN A 249 1.15 -6.99 -9.29
N GLN A 250 2.30 -6.41 -9.64
CA GLN A 250 2.71 -6.31 -11.05
C GLN A 250 2.91 -7.68 -11.70
N GLY A 251 3.39 -8.69 -10.96
CA GLY A 251 3.63 -10.01 -11.52
C GLY A 251 2.35 -10.67 -12.05
N THR A 252 1.21 -10.52 -11.37
CA THR A 252 -0.07 -11.04 -11.87
C THR A 252 -0.66 -10.19 -12.98
N LEU A 253 -0.48 -8.86 -12.93
CA LEU A 253 -0.91 -7.97 -14.01
C LEU A 253 -0.15 -8.23 -15.31
N ASP A 254 1.15 -8.54 -15.24
CA ASP A 254 1.96 -8.90 -16.41
C ASP A 254 1.45 -10.21 -17.05
N LEU A 255 1.12 -11.22 -16.23
CA LEU A 255 0.51 -12.45 -16.73
C LEU A 255 -0.84 -12.18 -17.40
N LEU A 256 -1.66 -11.31 -16.82
CA LEU A 256 -2.98 -10.96 -17.37
C LEU A 256 -2.84 -10.19 -18.69
N ALA A 257 -1.96 -9.18 -18.74
CA ALA A 257 -1.70 -8.39 -19.93
C ALA A 257 -1.17 -9.26 -21.10
N ASN A 258 -0.34 -10.26 -20.78
CA ASN A 258 0.18 -11.25 -21.74
C ASN A 258 -0.80 -12.40 -22.04
N LYS A 259 -2.00 -12.40 -21.46
CA LYS A 259 -3.05 -13.44 -21.63
C LYS A 259 -2.61 -14.84 -21.17
N GLU A 260 -1.58 -14.92 -20.32
CA GLU A 260 -1.14 -16.15 -19.68
C GLU A 260 -2.15 -16.65 -18.64
N ILE A 261 -2.85 -15.71 -18.00
CA ILE A 261 -4.04 -15.93 -17.19
C ILE A 261 -5.21 -15.12 -17.75
N ASP A 262 -6.43 -15.46 -17.34
CA ASP A 262 -7.64 -14.72 -17.72
C ASP A 262 -8.21 -13.88 -16.57
N MET A 263 -7.77 -14.11 -15.34
CA MET A 263 -8.33 -13.41 -14.18
C MET A 263 -7.36 -13.37 -12.99
N THR A 264 -7.38 -12.27 -12.24
CA THR A 264 -6.59 -12.07 -11.02
C THR A 264 -7.22 -11.01 -10.12
N PRO A 265 -7.09 -11.10 -8.78
CA PRO A 265 -7.34 -9.94 -7.93
C PRO A 265 -6.32 -8.84 -8.26
N ALA A 266 -6.81 -7.61 -8.41
CA ALA A 266 -5.98 -6.46 -8.72
C ALA A 266 -6.52 -5.20 -8.06
N TRP A 267 -5.63 -4.30 -7.68
CA TRP A 267 -6.03 -2.95 -7.30
C TRP A 267 -6.60 -2.21 -8.52
N ALA A 268 -7.77 -1.60 -8.38
CA ALA A 268 -8.48 -0.95 -9.48
C ALA A 268 -7.65 0.18 -10.12
N ASP A 269 -6.99 0.99 -9.29
CA ASP A 269 -6.09 2.08 -9.67
C ASP A 269 -4.91 1.60 -10.56
N MET A 270 -4.32 0.45 -10.25
CA MET A 270 -3.23 -0.14 -11.04
C MET A 270 -3.71 -0.57 -12.42
N VAL A 271 -4.88 -1.19 -12.52
CA VAL A 271 -5.44 -1.62 -13.80
C VAL A 271 -5.80 -0.42 -14.66
N LEU A 272 -6.52 0.55 -14.11
CA LEU A 272 -6.97 1.75 -14.82
C LEU A 272 -5.79 2.62 -15.27
N SER A 273 -4.78 2.81 -14.41
CA SER A 273 -3.56 3.55 -14.76
C SER A 273 -2.77 2.87 -15.89
N GLN A 274 -2.62 1.55 -15.85
CA GLN A 274 -1.93 0.82 -16.92
C GLN A 274 -2.71 0.80 -18.23
N GLN A 275 -4.05 0.84 -18.18
CA GLN A 275 -4.88 1.02 -19.39
C GLN A 275 -4.65 2.39 -20.01
N LYS A 276 -4.65 3.45 -19.19
CA LYS A 276 -4.34 4.81 -19.65
C LYS A 276 -2.93 4.91 -20.26
N GLN A 277 -1.96 4.18 -19.72
CA GLN A 277 -0.59 4.10 -20.23
C GLN A 277 -0.43 3.19 -21.46
N GLY A 278 -1.46 2.42 -21.82
CA GLY A 278 -1.43 1.46 -22.93
C GLY A 278 -0.63 0.18 -22.64
N THR A 279 -0.26 -0.07 -21.38
CA THR A 279 0.45 -1.30 -20.96
C THR A 279 -0.51 -2.40 -20.53
N MET A 280 -1.76 -2.07 -20.21
CA MET A 280 -2.84 -3.02 -19.97
C MET A 280 -3.85 -2.97 -21.13
N PRO A 281 -4.22 -4.11 -21.75
CA PRO A 281 -5.19 -4.12 -22.84
C PRO A 281 -6.57 -3.58 -22.43
N GLU A 282 -7.27 -2.92 -23.36
CA GLU A 282 -8.66 -2.47 -23.16
C GLU A 282 -9.65 -3.62 -22.94
N SER A 283 -9.30 -4.83 -23.37
CA SER A 283 -10.09 -6.04 -23.12
C SER A 283 -10.08 -6.47 -21.65
N ILE A 284 -9.13 -5.97 -20.85
CA ILE A 284 -9.12 -6.22 -19.42
C ILE A 284 -10.18 -5.34 -18.77
N LYS A 285 -11.11 -5.96 -18.05
CA LYS A 285 -12.20 -5.29 -17.35
C LYS A 285 -12.14 -5.61 -15.86
N LEU A 286 -12.79 -4.78 -15.06
CA LEU A 286 -12.90 -4.94 -13.62
C LEU A 286 -14.31 -5.41 -13.27
N VAL A 287 -14.43 -6.31 -12.29
CA VAL A 287 -15.71 -6.68 -11.67
C VAL A 287 -15.54 -6.81 -10.17
N GLN A 288 -16.56 -6.39 -9.44
CA GLN A 288 -16.65 -6.60 -8.00
C GLN A 288 -17.43 -7.89 -7.71
N ILE A 289 -16.95 -8.66 -6.73
CA ILE A 289 -17.64 -9.83 -6.19
C ILE A 289 -18.32 -9.53 -4.86
N GLU A 290 -19.21 -10.41 -4.42
CA GLU A 290 -19.84 -10.39 -3.10
C GLU A 290 -19.47 -11.65 -2.28
N PRO A 291 -19.02 -11.52 -1.03
CA PRO A 291 -18.55 -10.28 -0.39
C PRO A 291 -17.37 -9.68 -1.17
N ALA A 292 -17.28 -8.35 -1.20
CA ALA A 292 -16.17 -7.66 -1.87
C ALA A 292 -14.81 -8.06 -1.29
N PHE A 293 -13.78 -7.97 -2.11
CA PHE A 293 -12.42 -7.92 -1.60
C PHE A 293 -12.22 -6.68 -0.72
N THR A 294 -11.17 -6.72 0.08
CA THR A 294 -10.91 -5.63 1.01
C THR A 294 -10.42 -4.37 0.31
N GLY A 295 -10.96 -3.24 0.78
CA GLY A 295 -10.58 -1.89 0.40
C GLY A 295 -10.59 -1.00 1.64
N ASN A 296 -9.90 0.13 1.54
CA ASN A 296 -9.69 1.02 2.68
C ASN A 296 -9.61 2.46 2.22
N THR A 297 -9.83 3.38 3.15
CA THR A 297 -9.39 4.76 2.92
C THR A 297 -7.90 4.83 3.17
N VAL A 298 -7.22 5.53 2.27
CA VAL A 298 -5.82 5.90 2.44
C VAL A 298 -5.78 7.33 2.94
N CYS A 299 -5.07 7.48 4.05
CA CYS A 299 -5.09 8.67 4.87
C CYS A 299 -3.69 9.22 5.06
N PHE A 300 -3.62 10.44 5.57
CA PHE A 300 -2.44 10.96 6.22
C PHE A 300 -2.60 10.97 7.73
N GLY A 301 -1.55 10.59 8.44
CA GLY A 301 -1.41 10.76 9.88
C GLY A 301 -0.10 11.46 10.23
N MET A 302 -0.08 12.19 11.33
CA MET A 302 1.12 12.90 11.82
C MET A 302 1.78 12.13 12.99
N PRO A 303 2.94 11.49 12.80
CA PRO A 303 3.68 10.86 13.88
C PRO A 303 4.08 11.89 14.96
N SER A 304 3.97 11.52 16.24
CA SER A 304 4.33 12.38 17.38
C SER A 304 5.81 12.69 17.51
N ILE A 305 6.64 12.05 16.68
CA ILE A 305 8.08 12.26 16.58
C ILE A 305 8.47 13.19 15.42
N GLY A 306 7.52 13.65 14.59
CA GLY A 306 7.74 14.61 13.52
C GLY A 306 8.13 16.01 14.04
N ALA A 307 8.53 16.89 13.13
CA ALA A 307 8.95 18.25 13.45
C ALA A 307 7.99 19.34 12.92
N GLN A 308 7.26 19.07 11.83
CA GLN A 308 6.64 20.12 10.99
C GLN A 308 5.12 20.04 10.89
N ASN A 309 4.43 20.26 12.01
CA ASN A 309 2.97 20.14 12.08
C ASN A 309 2.23 21.14 11.16
N ASP A 310 2.62 22.42 11.12
CA ASP A 310 1.85 23.42 10.35
C ASP A 310 1.96 23.17 8.84
N ALA A 311 3.15 22.82 8.34
CA ALA A 311 3.34 22.43 6.95
C ALA A 311 2.61 21.11 6.61
N ALA A 312 2.51 20.18 7.57
CA ALA A 312 1.71 18.96 7.42
C ALA A 312 0.21 19.26 7.31
N TYR A 313 -0.34 20.17 8.14
CA TYR A 313 -1.72 20.63 8.01
C TYR A 313 -1.98 21.28 6.65
N ALA A 314 -1.08 22.15 6.18
CA ALA A 314 -1.22 22.78 4.88
C ALA A 314 -1.24 21.76 3.73
N PHE A 315 -0.39 20.73 3.77
CA PHE A 315 -0.40 19.67 2.77
C PHE A 315 -1.66 18.81 2.85
N MET A 316 -2.10 18.41 4.05
CA MET A 316 -3.36 17.67 4.23
C MET A 316 -4.56 18.46 3.70
N ASP A 317 -4.64 19.77 3.98
CA ASP A 317 -5.72 20.62 3.51
C ASP A 317 -5.73 20.75 1.98
N TYR A 318 -4.55 20.90 1.37
CA TYR A 318 -4.39 20.90 -0.08
C TYR A 318 -4.87 19.60 -0.72
N MET A 319 -4.59 18.45 -0.11
CA MET A 319 -4.99 17.14 -0.63
C MET A 319 -6.52 16.96 -0.72
N LEU A 320 -7.28 17.77 0.01
CA LEU A 320 -8.75 17.80 -0.02
C LEU A 320 -9.32 18.80 -1.04
N THR A 321 -8.47 19.47 -1.83
CA THR A 321 -8.92 20.37 -2.89
C THR A 321 -9.33 19.61 -4.16
N PRO A 322 -10.26 20.15 -4.97
CA PRO A 322 -10.57 19.57 -6.28
C PRO A 322 -9.34 19.43 -7.20
N GLU A 323 -8.38 20.37 -7.12
CA GLU A 323 -7.14 20.32 -7.90
C GLU A 323 -6.32 19.06 -7.56
N ALA A 324 -6.04 18.84 -6.27
CA ALA A 324 -5.28 17.67 -5.82
C ALA A 324 -6.00 16.36 -6.12
N GLN A 325 -7.33 16.31 -5.95
CA GLN A 325 -8.16 15.15 -6.24
C GLN A 325 -8.22 14.84 -7.74
N ASN A 326 -8.31 15.85 -8.61
CA ASN A 326 -8.23 15.67 -10.06
C ASN A 326 -6.86 15.15 -10.51
N ILE A 327 -5.76 15.59 -9.88
CA ILE A 327 -4.43 15.01 -10.16
C ILE A 327 -4.40 13.52 -9.83
N ALA A 328 -4.96 13.10 -8.69
CA ALA A 328 -4.98 11.68 -8.31
C ALA A 328 -5.91 10.84 -9.22
N LEU A 329 -7.06 11.38 -9.60
CA LEU A 329 -7.96 10.77 -10.58
C LEU A 329 -7.27 10.61 -11.94
N ASP A 330 -6.62 11.64 -12.43
CA ASP A 330 -5.95 11.59 -13.73
C ASP A 330 -4.76 10.64 -13.72
N SER A 331 -3.93 10.67 -12.67
CA SER A 331 -2.69 9.89 -12.62
C SER A 331 -2.94 8.40 -12.40
N MET A 332 -3.92 8.05 -11.56
CA MET A 332 -4.12 6.66 -11.13
C MET A 332 -5.57 6.25 -10.93
N ALA A 333 -6.56 7.03 -11.36
CA ALA A 333 -7.98 6.75 -11.13
C ALA A 333 -8.28 6.50 -9.64
N ALA A 334 -7.62 7.26 -8.75
CA ALA A 334 -7.85 7.17 -7.32
C ALA A 334 -9.31 7.50 -7.00
N ILE A 335 -9.91 6.75 -6.08
CA ILE A 335 -11.31 6.98 -5.69
C ILE A 335 -11.36 8.24 -4.83
N PRO A 336 -12.07 9.31 -5.26
CA PRO A 336 -12.07 10.57 -4.53
C PRO A 336 -12.77 10.46 -3.18
N VAL A 337 -12.34 11.31 -2.25
CA VAL A 337 -12.95 11.43 -0.91
C VAL A 337 -13.77 12.70 -0.74
N ILE A 338 -13.89 13.51 -1.80
CA ILE A 338 -14.73 14.72 -1.84
C ILE A 338 -15.91 14.53 -2.80
N ASP A 339 -16.80 15.52 -2.87
CA ASP A 339 -17.94 15.49 -3.79
C ASP A 339 -17.50 15.41 -5.27
N PHE A 340 -17.95 14.36 -5.97
CA PHE A 340 -17.64 14.11 -7.37
C PHE A 340 -18.13 15.24 -8.28
N GLY A 341 -19.16 15.98 -7.86
CA GLY A 341 -19.66 17.15 -8.60
C GLY A 341 -18.66 18.31 -8.67
N GLN A 342 -17.59 18.28 -7.88
CA GLN A 342 -16.51 19.26 -7.90
C GLN A 342 -15.34 18.84 -8.81
N LEU A 343 -15.36 17.62 -9.32
CA LEU A 343 -14.27 17.00 -10.06
C LEU A 343 -14.54 16.99 -11.56
N ASP A 344 -13.50 16.70 -12.34
CA ASP A 344 -13.64 16.59 -13.79
C ASP A 344 -14.58 15.41 -14.15
N PRO A 345 -15.69 15.67 -14.86
CA PRO A 345 -16.65 14.63 -15.23
C PRO A 345 -16.04 13.57 -16.16
N GLU A 346 -15.03 13.91 -16.99
CA GLU A 346 -14.35 12.93 -17.84
C GLU A 346 -13.51 11.97 -17.00
N LEU A 347 -12.88 12.46 -15.94
CA LEU A 347 -12.08 11.63 -15.03
C LEU A 347 -12.96 10.76 -14.14
N THR A 348 -14.02 11.31 -13.55
CA THR A 348 -14.93 10.55 -12.67
C THR A 348 -15.72 9.45 -13.41
N ALA A 349 -15.97 9.61 -14.71
CA ALA A 349 -16.58 8.57 -15.54
C ALA A 349 -15.74 7.28 -15.61
N THR A 350 -14.44 7.34 -15.36
CA THR A 350 -13.56 6.15 -15.38
C THR A 350 -13.77 5.22 -14.19
N ILE A 351 -14.37 5.72 -13.11
CA ILE A 351 -14.58 4.98 -11.86
C ILE A 351 -16.07 4.89 -11.46
N SER A 352 -16.98 5.39 -12.29
CA SER A 352 -18.42 5.46 -11.97
C SER A 352 -19.10 4.09 -11.78
N ASP A 353 -18.49 3.04 -12.32
CA ASP A 353 -19.00 1.67 -12.22
C ASP A 353 -18.53 0.96 -10.94
N LEU A 354 -17.68 1.60 -10.13
CA LEU A 354 -17.25 1.07 -8.84
C LEU A 354 -18.35 1.26 -7.79
N LYS A 355 -18.71 0.17 -7.09
CA LYS A 355 -19.72 0.18 -6.03
C LYS A 355 -19.09 0.54 -4.68
N ILE A 356 -18.66 1.80 -4.55
CA ILE A 356 -17.89 2.28 -3.39
C ILE A 356 -18.58 1.99 -2.06
N GLU A 357 -19.90 2.08 -2.02
CA GLU A 357 -20.75 1.81 -0.85
C GLU A 357 -20.72 0.34 -0.36
N SER A 358 -20.20 -0.56 -1.17
CA SER A 358 -20.10 -2.00 -0.88
C SER A 358 -18.66 -2.48 -0.68
N PHE A 359 -17.71 -1.56 -0.57
CA PHE A 359 -16.34 -1.92 -0.23
C PHE A 359 -16.26 -2.53 1.16
N ARG A 360 -15.54 -3.64 1.24
CA ARG A 360 -15.36 -4.37 2.49
C ARG A 360 -14.14 -3.82 3.20
N VAL A 361 -14.35 -3.19 4.35
CA VAL A 361 -13.25 -2.64 5.15
C VAL A 361 -12.70 -3.71 6.08
N SER A 362 -11.38 -3.74 6.26
CA SER A 362 -10.72 -4.53 7.30
C SER A 362 -9.77 -3.67 8.12
N ALA A 363 -9.68 -3.94 9.43
CA ALA A 363 -8.68 -3.42 10.36
C ALA A 363 -8.36 -4.49 11.40
N ILE A 364 -7.49 -5.42 11.03
CA ILE A 364 -7.14 -6.60 11.83
C ILE A 364 -5.77 -6.49 12.51
N GLY A 365 -5.15 -5.30 12.48
CA GLY A 365 -3.86 -5.04 13.12
C GLY A 365 -2.77 -5.99 12.61
N ASP A 366 -1.95 -6.50 13.54
CA ASP A 366 -0.85 -7.42 13.21
C ASP A 366 -1.32 -8.80 12.71
N LEU A 367 -2.62 -9.15 12.83
CA LEU A 367 -3.15 -10.41 12.30
C LEU A 367 -2.99 -10.51 10.78
N GLY A 368 -2.94 -9.40 10.05
CA GLY A 368 -2.70 -9.42 8.60
C GLY A 368 -1.31 -9.96 8.24
N SER A 369 -0.28 -9.56 9.01
CA SER A 369 1.08 -10.09 8.85
C SER A 369 1.15 -11.56 9.23
N GLN A 370 0.51 -11.94 10.33
CA GLN A 370 0.46 -13.34 10.78
C GLN A 370 -0.29 -14.24 9.79
N LEU A 371 -1.33 -13.72 9.13
CA LEU A 371 -2.05 -14.42 8.07
C LEU A 371 -1.14 -14.68 6.87
N ASN A 372 -0.37 -13.67 6.44
CA ASN A 372 0.59 -13.80 5.35
C ASN A 372 1.71 -14.81 5.70
N GLU A 373 2.24 -14.78 6.91
CA GLU A 373 3.27 -15.74 7.37
C GLU A 373 2.75 -17.19 7.38
N LYS A 374 1.51 -17.38 7.86
CA LYS A 374 0.87 -18.71 7.82
C LYS A 374 0.62 -19.16 6.38
N TRP A 375 0.22 -18.25 5.49
CA TRP A 375 0.09 -18.54 4.06
C TRP A 375 1.42 -18.99 3.45
N ASP A 376 2.52 -18.30 3.75
CA ASP A 376 3.85 -18.65 3.26
C ASP A 376 4.25 -20.05 3.73
N ALA A 377 3.91 -20.41 4.97
CA ALA A 377 4.24 -21.71 5.55
C ALA A 377 3.40 -22.87 4.99
N GLU A 378 2.10 -22.67 4.77
CA GLU A 378 1.13 -23.75 4.50
C GLU A 378 0.66 -23.84 3.04
N ILE A 379 0.59 -22.71 2.32
CA ILE A 379 0.10 -22.66 0.94
C ILE A 379 1.25 -22.42 -0.03
N GLY A 380 2.15 -21.48 0.29
CA GLY A 380 3.31 -21.15 -0.55
C GLY A 380 4.31 -22.30 -0.72
N THR A 381 4.23 -23.35 0.09
CA THR A 381 5.12 -24.51 0.08
C THR A 381 4.52 -25.77 -0.54
N LEU A 382 3.26 -25.74 -0.98
CA LEU A 382 2.60 -26.88 -1.63
C LEU A 382 3.24 -27.18 -3.00
N GLU A 383 3.27 -28.46 -3.39
CA GLU A 383 3.92 -28.96 -4.62
C GLU A 383 3.00 -29.03 -5.85
#